data_AF-A0A0R3RJE0-F1
#
_entry.id   AF-A0A0R3RJE0-F1
#
_cell.length_a   1.000
_cell.length_b   1.000
_cell.length_c   1.000
_cell.angle_alpha   90.00
_cell.angle_beta   90.00
_cell.angle_gamma   90.00
#
_symmetry.space_group_name_H-M   'P 1'
#
loop_
_entity.id
_entity.type
_entity.pdbx_description
1 polymer ?
#
loop_
_entity_poly.entity_id
_entity_poly.type
_entity_poly.pdbx_seq_one_letter_code
_entity_poly.pdbx_strand_id
1 'polypeptide(L)'
;LATGVIFNGEQETIPHISDIAAAIFFLSTIGPDSLFRMILCKPSSERTLQELEHVYRELLHVKALTHLSTMVKRELAAVVFFEQHQHAGHVLFRQGDEGNCWYIVLKGSVDVIIHGKV
;
A
#
# COMPACT_ATOMS: atom_id res chain seq x y z
N LEU A 1 -52.13 27.65 14.25
CA LEU A 1 -51.76 26.40 13.54
C LEU A 1 -50.33 26.51 13.07
N ALA A 2 -49.38 26.06 13.88
CA ALA A 2 -47.98 25.86 13.49
C ALA A 2 -47.54 24.56 14.17
N THR A 3 -47.68 23.46 13.46
CA THR A 3 -47.27 22.12 13.91
C THR A 3 -45.75 22.10 13.87
N GLY A 4 -45.12 22.21 15.04
CA GLY A 4 -43.67 22.15 15.17
C GLY A 4 -43.14 20.82 14.67
N VAL A 5 -42.15 20.89 13.78
CA VAL A 5 -41.37 19.73 13.31
C VAL A 5 -40.66 19.14 14.53
N ILE A 6 -41.00 17.91 14.89
CA ILE A 6 -40.24 17.14 15.88
C ILE A 6 -38.92 16.78 15.21
N PHE A 7 -37.86 17.48 15.59
CA PHE A 7 -36.50 17.03 15.34
C PHE A 7 -36.30 15.76 16.17
N ASN A 8 -36.36 14.60 15.51
CA ASN A 8 -35.91 13.35 16.11
C ASN A 8 -34.43 13.54 16.46
N GLY A 9 -34.14 13.60 17.76
CA GLY A 9 -32.77 13.63 18.26
C GLY A 9 -32.03 12.42 17.73
N GLU A 10 -30.91 12.67 17.03
CA GLU A 10 -29.90 11.65 16.77
C GLU A 10 -29.49 11.10 18.14
N GLN A 11 -29.91 9.87 18.41
CA GLN A 11 -29.57 9.19 19.65
C GLN A 11 -28.08 8.82 19.52
N GLU A 12 -27.19 9.62 20.10
CA GLU A 12 -25.76 9.32 20.19
C GLU A 12 -25.57 8.02 20.97
N THR A 13 -25.50 6.90 20.25
CA THR A 13 -25.19 5.59 20.81
C THR A 13 -23.71 5.56 21.16
N ILE A 14 -23.40 5.49 22.45
CA ILE A 14 -22.03 5.29 22.95
C ILE A 14 -21.52 3.95 22.38
N PRO A 15 -20.37 3.91 21.67
CA PRO A 15 -19.86 2.68 21.08
C PRO A 15 -19.56 1.64 22.16
N HIS A 16 -19.94 0.38 21.92
CA HIS A 16 -19.70 -0.69 22.88
C HIS A 16 -18.21 -1.06 22.90
N ILE A 17 -17.71 -1.56 24.03
CA ILE A 17 -16.30 -1.95 24.19
C ILE A 17 -15.88 -2.98 23.13
N SER A 18 -16.80 -3.88 22.74
CA SER A 18 -16.57 -4.84 21.65
C SER A 18 -16.28 -4.17 20.32
N ASP A 19 -16.94 -3.05 20.03
CA ASP A 19 -16.82 -2.35 18.75
C ASP A 19 -15.46 -1.64 18.68
N ILE A 20 -15.05 -1.04 19.80
CA ILE A 20 -13.71 -0.43 19.95
C ILE A 20 -12.62 -1.50 19.79
N ALA A 21 -12.78 -2.65 20.45
CA ALA A 21 -11.82 -3.75 20.34
C ALA A 21 -11.71 -4.29 18.91
N ALA A 22 -12.84 -4.45 18.22
CA ALA A 22 -12.88 -4.87 16.82
C ALA A 22 -12.21 -3.85 15.89
N ALA A 23 -12.46 -2.56 16.11
CA ALA A 23 -11.82 -1.48 15.35
C ALA A 23 -10.30 -1.45 15.55
N ILE A 24 -9.82 -1.56 16.80
CA ILE A 24 -8.38 -1.61 17.11
C ILE A 24 -7.74 -2.82 16.42
N PHE A 25 -8.37 -3.99 16.51
CA PHE A 25 -7.88 -5.19 15.83
C PHE A 25 -7.79 -4.96 14.33
N PHE A 26 -8.85 -4.48 13.69
CA PHE A 26 -8.85 -4.18 12.27
C PHE A 26 -7.73 -3.21 11.87
N LEU A 27 -7.58 -2.08 12.58
CA LEU A 27 -6.52 -1.11 12.33
C LEU A 27 -5.12 -1.72 12.49
N SER A 28 -4.93 -2.63 13.45
CA SER A 28 -3.66 -3.34 13.62
C SER A 28 -3.32 -4.25 12.42
N THR A 29 -4.33 -4.78 11.72
CA THR A 29 -4.13 -5.62 10.53
C THR A 29 -3.80 -4.83 9.27
N ILE A 30 -4.33 -3.60 9.12
CA ILE A 30 -4.10 -2.77 7.92
C ILE A 30 -2.98 -1.74 8.10
N GLY A 31 -2.59 -1.46 9.35
CA GLY A 31 -1.60 -0.45 9.71
C GLY A 31 -0.23 -0.66 9.05
N PRO A 32 0.36 -1.87 9.08
CA PRO A 32 1.69 -2.11 8.48
C PRO A 32 1.75 -1.80 6.97
N ASP A 33 0.82 -2.33 6.16
CA ASP A 33 0.79 -2.06 4.71
C ASP A 33 0.52 -0.57 4.43
N SER A 34 -0.34 0.07 5.23
CA SER A 34 -0.62 1.51 5.09
C SER A 34 0.61 2.36 5.38
N LEU A 35 1.34 2.04 6.46
CA LEU A 35 2.58 2.73 6.83
C LEU A 35 3.68 2.49 5.81
N PHE A 36 3.83 1.26 5.32
CA PHE A 36 4.76 0.90 4.26
C PHE A 36 4.54 1.76 3.01
N ARG A 37 3.31 1.81 2.48
CA ARG A 37 2.97 2.63 1.31
C ARG A 37 3.19 4.11 1.58
N MET A 38 2.79 4.60 2.76
CA MET A 38 2.97 6.01 3.13
C MET A 38 4.45 6.43 3.15
N ILE A 39 5.35 5.56 3.65
CA ILE A 39 6.80 5.82 3.63
C ILE A 39 7.33 5.80 2.20
N LEU A 40 6.89 4.85 1.37
CA LEU A 40 7.38 4.71 -0.01
C LEU A 40 6.92 5.82 -0.95
N CYS A 41 5.87 6.58 -0.58
CA CYS A 41 5.48 7.82 -1.26
C CYS A 41 6.48 8.98 -1.03
N LYS A 42 7.34 8.90 -0.02
CA LYS A 42 8.41 9.88 0.20
C LYS A 42 9.58 9.64 -0.75
N PRO A 43 10.27 10.70 -1.22
CA PRO A 43 11.56 10.56 -1.88
C PRO A 43 12.52 9.73 -1.02
N SER A 44 13.28 8.84 -1.65
CA SER A 44 14.22 7.95 -0.97
C SER A 44 15.22 8.68 -0.07
N SER A 45 15.63 9.89 -0.46
CA SER A 45 16.55 10.76 0.29
C SER A 45 15.93 11.41 1.54
N GLU A 46 14.61 11.38 1.70
CA GLU A 46 13.89 12.04 2.79
C GLU A 46 13.41 11.05 3.87
N ARG A 47 13.74 9.76 3.75
CA ARG A 47 13.34 8.74 4.70
C ARG A 47 14.28 8.71 5.91
N THR A 48 13.69 8.69 7.10
CA THR A 48 14.42 8.52 8.35
C THR A 48 14.91 7.07 8.53
N LEU A 49 15.90 6.86 9.40
CA LEU A 49 16.42 5.51 9.70
C LEU A 49 15.32 4.56 10.21
N GLN A 50 14.37 5.07 11.01
CA GLN A 50 13.24 4.28 11.51
C GLN A 50 12.31 3.84 10.38
N GLU A 51 12.08 4.71 9.40
CA GLU A 51 11.26 4.41 8.22
C GLU A 51 11.94 3.40 7.31
N LEU A 52 13.25 3.53 7.09
CA LEU A 52 14.03 2.55 6.34
C LEU A 52 13.99 1.16 6.98
N GLU A 53 14.10 1.09 8.31
CA GLU A 53 13.98 -0.18 9.04
C GLU A 53 12.56 -0.75 8.95
N HIS A 54 11.52 0.09 8.93
CA HIS A 54 10.16 -0.37 8.68
C HIS A 54 10.00 -0.95 7.27
N VAL A 55 10.45 -0.24 6.23
CA VAL A 55 10.44 -0.73 4.84
C VAL A 55 11.20 -2.05 4.72
N TYR A 56 12.39 -2.14 5.29
CA TYR A 56 13.19 -3.37 5.29
C TYR A 56 12.42 -4.57 5.87
N ARG A 57 11.76 -4.40 7.02
CA ARG A 57 10.96 -5.46 7.65
C ARG A 57 9.81 -5.93 6.77
N GLU A 58 9.15 -5.02 6.06
CA GLU A 58 8.09 -5.38 5.11
C GLU A 58 8.65 -6.13 3.90
N LEU A 59 9.82 -5.71 3.37
CA LEU A 59 10.48 -6.40 2.26
C LEU A 59 10.89 -7.86 2.60
N LEU A 60 11.05 -8.21 3.88
CA LEU A 60 11.29 -9.61 4.30
C LEU A 60 10.10 -10.52 3.98
N HIS A 61 8.88 -9.99 3.96
CA HIS A 61 7.65 -10.76 3.75
C HIS A 61 7.23 -10.81 2.27
N VAL A 62 7.87 -10.03 1.40
CA VAL A 62 7.58 -10.01 -0.03
C VAL A 62 8.13 -11.28 -0.68
N LYS A 63 7.23 -12.17 -1.11
CA LYS A 63 7.59 -13.47 -1.72
C LYS A 63 8.56 -13.36 -2.88
N ALA A 64 8.38 -12.35 -3.75
CA ALA A 64 9.25 -12.08 -4.89
C ALA A 64 10.71 -11.78 -4.48
N LEU A 65 10.96 -11.38 -3.23
CA LEU A 65 12.29 -11.05 -2.70
C LEU A 65 12.89 -12.14 -1.82
N THR A 66 12.21 -13.26 -1.61
CA THR A 66 12.64 -14.33 -0.66
C THR A 66 14.03 -14.86 -0.96
N HIS A 67 14.40 -14.95 -2.24
CA HIS A 67 15.71 -15.42 -2.69
C HIS A 67 16.87 -14.43 -2.49
N LEU A 68 16.57 -13.16 -2.19
CA LEU A 68 17.60 -12.13 -1.97
C LEU A 68 18.15 -12.19 -0.54
N SER A 69 19.41 -11.82 -0.36
CA SER A 69 20.00 -11.72 0.98
C SER A 69 19.36 -10.60 1.81
N THR A 70 19.49 -10.67 3.13
CA THR A 70 19.05 -9.60 4.05
C THR A 70 19.75 -8.28 3.76
N MET A 71 21.04 -8.33 3.39
CA MET A 71 21.82 -7.15 3.04
C MET A 71 21.27 -6.49 1.78
N VAL A 72 20.96 -7.26 0.73
CA VAL A 72 20.34 -6.73 -0.49
C VAL A 72 18.96 -6.13 -0.20
N LYS A 73 18.14 -6.78 0.64
CA LYS A 73 16.84 -6.21 1.05
C LYS A 73 16.99 -4.89 1.81
N ARG A 74 18.04 -4.73 2.62
CA ARG A 74 18.32 -3.48 3.34
C ARG A 74 18.71 -2.36 2.36
N GLU A 75 19.54 -2.66 1.36
CA GLU A 75 19.85 -1.71 0.28
C GLU A 75 18.59 -1.36 -0.55
N LEU A 76 17.75 -2.35 -0.86
CA LEU A 76 16.49 -2.12 -1.57
C LEU A 76 15.55 -1.17 -0.80
N ALA A 77 15.50 -1.28 0.54
CA ALA A 77 14.67 -0.38 1.36
C ALA A 77 15.05 1.10 1.18
N ALA A 78 16.32 1.39 0.88
CA ALA A 78 16.84 2.73 0.65
C ALA A 78 16.49 3.29 -0.73
N VAL A 79 16.14 2.46 -1.72
CA VAL A 79 15.95 2.91 -3.11
C VAL A 79 14.56 2.64 -3.69
N VAL A 80 13.83 1.66 -3.16
CA VAL A 80 12.50 1.31 -3.66
C VAL A 80 11.53 2.49 -3.53
N PHE A 81 10.65 2.66 -4.51
CA PHE A 81 9.58 3.65 -4.50
C PHE A 81 8.24 2.99 -4.79
N PHE A 82 7.16 3.68 -4.47
CA PHE A 82 5.80 3.19 -4.70
C PHE A 82 5.14 4.00 -5.81
N GLU A 83 4.57 3.30 -6.79
CA GLU A 83 3.65 3.87 -7.76
C GLU A 83 2.28 3.22 -7.65
N GLN A 84 1.23 3.95 -8.01
CA GLN A 84 -0.13 3.44 -8.06
C GLN A 84 -0.87 3.98 -9.28
N HIS A 85 -1.70 3.10 -9.86
CA HIS A 85 -2.58 3.45 -10.98
C HIS A 85 -4.02 3.15 -10.59
N GLN A 86 -4.86 4.19 -10.56
CA GLN A 86 -6.24 4.09 -10.09
C GLN A 86 -7.18 3.41 -11.09
N HIS A 87 -6.83 3.40 -12.38
CA HIS A 87 -7.69 2.94 -13.46
C HIS A 87 -7.10 1.71 -14.15
N ALA A 88 -7.98 0.74 -14.47
CA ALA A 88 -7.62 -0.38 -15.34
C ALA A 88 -7.28 0.10 -16.77
N GLY A 89 -6.45 -0.67 -17.47
CA GLY A 89 -6.00 -0.32 -18.83
C GLY A 89 -4.82 0.64 -18.88
N HIS A 90 -4.28 1.08 -17.74
CA HIS A 90 -3.02 1.81 -17.70
C HIS A 90 -1.87 0.91 -18.22
N VAL A 91 -1.13 1.41 -19.20
CA VAL A 91 0.04 0.72 -19.76
C VAL A 91 1.27 1.11 -18.94
N LEU A 92 1.86 0.15 -18.21
CA LEU A 92 3.09 0.39 -17.43
C LEU A 92 4.29 0.68 -18.32
N PHE A 93 4.48 -0.15 -19.35
CA PHE A 93 5.50 0.02 -20.38
C PHE A 93 5.08 -0.72 -21.66
N ARG A 94 5.69 -0.38 -22.78
CA ARG A 94 5.44 -0.99 -24.10
C ARG A 94 6.60 -1.87 -24.53
N GLN A 95 6.30 -2.87 -25.36
CA GLN A 95 7.33 -3.69 -25.99
C GLN A 95 8.24 -2.81 -26.85
N GLY A 96 9.55 -2.88 -26.59
CA GLY A 96 10.56 -2.05 -27.24
C GLY A 96 11.03 -0.86 -26.39
N ASP A 97 10.34 -0.54 -25.29
CA ASP A 97 10.80 0.47 -24.34
C ASP A 97 12.07 0.00 -23.61
N GLU A 98 12.92 0.97 -23.24
CA GLU A 98 14.11 0.70 -22.44
C GLU A 98 13.71 0.22 -21.03
N GLY A 99 14.25 -0.93 -20.61
CA GLY A 99 13.98 -1.51 -19.30
C GLY A 99 14.84 -0.85 -18.21
N ASN A 100 14.31 0.18 -17.55
CA ASN A 100 15.00 0.92 -16.49
C ASN A 100 14.57 0.53 -15.06
N CYS A 101 13.49 -0.22 -14.90
CA CYS A 101 12.87 -0.53 -13.61
C CYS A 101 12.46 -2.00 -13.51
N TRP A 102 12.43 -2.50 -12.27
CA TRP A 102 11.83 -3.78 -11.91
C TRP A 102 10.60 -3.54 -11.04
N TYR A 103 9.52 -4.27 -11.32
CA TYR A 103 8.22 -4.09 -10.69
C TYR A 103 7.81 -5.31 -9.85
N ILE A 104 7.16 -5.04 -8.72
CA ILE A 104 6.50 -6.04 -7.89
C ILE A 104 5.05 -5.58 -7.70
N VAL A 105 4.10 -6.42 -8.13
CA VAL A 105 2.68 -6.11 -7.96
C VAL A 105 2.28 -6.36 -6.51
N LEU A 106 2.01 -5.28 -5.76
CA LEU A 106 1.55 -5.36 -4.37
C LEU A 106 0.04 -5.61 -4.25
N LYS A 107 -0.76 -5.01 -5.14
CA LYS A 107 -2.22 -5.14 -5.17
C LYS A 107 -2.73 -4.99 -6.60
N GLY A 108 -3.69 -5.83 -6.98
CA GLY A 108 -4.24 -5.87 -8.34
C GLY A 108 -3.58 -6.95 -9.21
N SER A 109 -3.71 -6.78 -10.52
CA SER A 109 -3.18 -7.69 -11.54
C SER A 109 -2.78 -6.91 -12.79
N VAL A 110 -1.95 -7.52 -13.64
CA VAL A 110 -1.51 -6.95 -14.91
C VAL A 110 -1.64 -8.00 -16.01
N ASP A 111 -1.89 -7.55 -17.23
CA ASP A 111 -1.85 -8.39 -18.43
C ASP A 111 -0.50 -8.23 -19.13
N VAL A 112 0.09 -9.34 -19.58
CA VAL A 112 1.33 -9.33 -20.37
C VAL A 112 0.98 -9.59 -21.82
N ILE A 113 1.13 -8.56 -22.67
CA ILE A 113 0.79 -8.60 -24.09
C ILE A 113 2.09 -8.59 -24.89
N ILE A 114 2.25 -9.57 -25.80
CA ILE A 114 3.41 -9.69 -26.69
C ILE A 114 2.92 -9.59 -28.13
N HIS A 115 3.37 -8.58 -28.86
CA HIS A 115 3.07 -8.44 -30.27
C HIS A 115 3.99 -9.31 -31.11
N GLY A 116 3.43 -10.03 -32.09
CA GLY A 116 4.18 -10.81 -33.08
C GLY A 116 4.50 -12.25 -32.69
N LYS A 117 3.98 -12.77 -31.56
CA LYS A 117 3.90 -14.22 -31.35
C LYS A 117 2.67 -14.76 -32.07
N VAL A 118 2.90 -15.60 -33.09
CA VAL A 118 1.89 -16.44 -33.75
C VAL A 118 1.75 -17.74 -32.97
#